data_AF-A0A1H6KUS2-F1
#
_entry.id   AF-A0A1H6KUS2-F1
#
_cell.length_a   1.000
_cell.length_b   1.000
_cell.length_c   1.000
_cell.angle_alpha   90.00
_cell.angle_beta   90.00
_cell.angle_gamma   90.00
#
_symmetry.space_group_name_H-M   'P 1'
#
loop_
_entity.id
_entity.type
_entity.pdbx_description
1 polymer ?
#
loop_
_entity_poly.entity_id
_entity_poly.type
_entity_poly.pdbx_seq_one_letter_code
_entity_poly.pdbx_strand_id
1 'polypeptide(L)' 'MALYEGSLAEPGDRNPYAGQALVLLKLWMRGYMRMMRVRIDTGPAMSRYRGARAIASDSMSDQTDRPSASRHSAPR' A
#
# COMPACT_ATOMS: atom_id res chain seq x y z
N MET A 1 19.64 -13.64 14.92
CA MET A 1 18.64 -13.02 15.82
C MET A 1 17.28 -13.12 15.13
N ALA A 2 16.30 -13.79 15.76
CA ALA A 2 15.03 -14.19 15.15
C ALA A 2 14.28 -13.06 14.39
N LEU A 3 14.26 -11.83 14.92
CA LEU A 3 13.64 -10.67 14.25
C LEU A 3 14.29 -10.35 12.90
N TYR A 4 15.62 -10.35 12.86
CA TYR A 4 16.38 -10.04 11.65
C TYR A 4 16.21 -11.15 10.61
N GLU A 5 16.27 -12.41 11.04
CA GLU A 5 16.03 -13.58 10.16
C GLU A 5 14.64 -13.53 9.54
N GLY A 6 13.60 -13.19 10.31
CA GLY A 6 12.26 -13.00 9.77
C GLY A 6 12.19 -11.92 8.70
N SER A 7 12.98 -10.84 8.81
CA SER A 7 13.01 -9.78 7.80
C SER A 7 13.73 -10.17 6.50
N LEU A 8 14.53 -11.24 6.53
CA LEU A 8 15.27 -11.77 5.39
C LEU A 8 14.57 -12.94 4.69
N ALA A 9 13.57 -13.55 5.33
CA ALA A 9 12.83 -14.69 4.79
C ALA A 9 12.14 -14.37 3.45
N GLU A 10 11.63 -15.37 2.76
CA GLU A 10 10.89 -15.26 1.50
C GLU A 10 9.39 -15.57 1.68
N PRO A 11 8.50 -15.06 0.80
CA PRO A 11 7.09 -15.38 0.87
C PRO A 11 6.84 -16.90 0.86
N GLY A 12 6.19 -17.40 1.91
CA GLY A 12 5.90 -18.82 2.07
C GLY A 12 6.90 -19.59 2.94
N ASP A 13 7.99 -18.95 3.36
CA ASP A 13 8.93 -19.56 4.30
C ASP A 13 8.25 -19.93 5.62
N ARG A 14 8.60 -21.11 6.13
CA ARG A 14 8.15 -21.58 7.44
C ARG A 14 8.99 -20.96 8.54
N ASN A 15 8.34 -20.59 9.64
CA ASN A 15 9.04 -20.08 10.82
C ASN A 15 9.89 -21.21 11.45
N PRO A 16 11.23 -21.09 11.49
CA PRO A 16 12.12 -22.13 11.98
C PRO A 16 12.01 -22.34 13.50
N TYR A 17 11.42 -21.38 14.22
CA TYR A 17 11.22 -21.42 15.66
C TYR A 17 9.88 -22.07 16.07
N ALA A 18 9.15 -22.67 15.12
CA ALA A 18 7.95 -23.43 15.39
C ALA A 18 8.24 -24.59 16.37
N GLY A 19 7.50 -24.65 17.48
CA GLY A 19 7.68 -25.66 18.53
C GLY A 19 8.84 -25.43 19.50
N GLN A 20 9.55 -24.30 19.39
CA GLN A 20 10.63 -23.93 20.32
C GLN A 20 10.12 -22.92 21.35
N ALA A 21 10.69 -21.70 21.38
CA ALA A 21 10.29 -20.63 22.30
C ALA A 21 9.30 -19.67 21.62
N LEU A 22 8.16 -19.41 22.28
CA LEU A 22 7.11 -18.51 21.77
C LEU A 22 7.64 -17.10 21.46
N VAL A 23 8.62 -16.62 22.23
CA VAL A 23 9.24 -15.31 22.01
C VAL A 23 10.00 -15.26 20.68
N LEU A 24 10.77 -16.29 20.36
CA LEU A 24 11.51 -16.38 19.10
C LEU A 24 10.55 -16.49 17.91
N LEU A 25 9.49 -17.31 18.06
CA LEU A 25 8.43 -17.43 17.07
C LEU A 25 7.82 -16.05 16.74
N LYS A 26 7.43 -15.28 17.77
CA LYS A 26 6.82 -13.95 17.61
C LYS A 26 7.79 -12.92 17.03
N LEU A 27 9.06 -12.93 17.46
CA LEU A 27 10.09 -12.04 16.92
C LEU A 27 10.32 -12.28 15.43
N TRP A 28 10.47 -13.54 15.03
CA TRP A 28 10.60 -13.90 13.62
C TRP A 28 9.39 -13.46 12.80
N MET A 29 8.18 -13.74 13.31
CA MET A 29 6.94 -13.36 12.62
C MET A 29 6.82 -11.83 12.44
N ARG A 30 7.23 -11.06 13.44
CA ARG A 30 7.27 -9.59 13.34
C ARG A 30 8.20 -9.10 12.24
N GLY A 31 9.37 -9.72 12.09
CA GLY A 31 10.32 -9.43 11.01
C GLY A 31 9.73 -9.75 9.64
N TYR A 32 9.13 -10.94 9.52
CA TYR A 32 8.47 -11.42 8.30
C TYR A 32 7.34 -10.51 7.85
N MET A 33 6.45 -10.13 8.77
CA MET A 33 5.34 -9.21 8.46
C MET A 33 5.83 -7.82 8.06
N ARG A 34 6.88 -7.30 8.70
CA ARG A 34 7.49 -6.02 8.30
C ARG A 34 8.02 -6.09 6.86
N MET A 35 8.74 -7.16 6.53
CA MET A 35 9.23 -7.38 5.18
C MET A 35 8.07 -7.48 4.18
N MET A 36 7.04 -8.30 4.46
CA MET A 36 5.87 -8.45 3.59
C MET A 36 5.22 -7.10 3.29
N ARG A 37 5.05 -6.29 4.34
CA ARG A 37 4.46 -4.96 4.21
C ARG A 37 5.29 -4.06 3.30
N VAL A 38 6.62 -4.03 3.46
CA VAL A 38 7.50 -3.27 2.57
C VAL A 38 7.33 -3.74 1.12
N ARG A 39 7.41 -5.04 0.85
CA ARG A 39 7.26 -5.59 -0.52
C ARG A 39 5.91 -5.23 -1.15
N ILE A 40 4.83 -5.28 -0.37
CA ILE A 40 3.49 -4.89 -0.83
C ILE A 40 3.45 -3.38 -1.10
N ASP A 41 3.92 -2.56 -0.15
CA ASP A 41 3.80 -1.10 -0.21
C ASP A 41 4.72 -0.44 -1.26
N THR A 42 5.86 -1.07 -1.59
CA THR A 42 6.81 -0.57 -2.59
C THR A 42 6.70 -1.28 -3.93
N GLY A 43 5.85 -2.29 -4.04
CA GLY A 43 5.69 -3.07 -5.26
C GLY A 43 5.11 -2.26 -6.43
N PRO A 44 5.38 -2.65 -7.69
CA PRO A 44 4.85 -1.99 -8.88
C PRO A 44 3.32 -1.90 -8.90
N ALA A 45 2.64 -2.89 -8.32
CA ALA A 45 1.19 -2.90 -8.19
C ALA A 45 0.69 -1.76 -7.29
N MET A 46 1.32 -1.56 -6.13
CA MET A 46 0.92 -0.49 -5.20
C MET A 46 1.29 0.90 -5.75
N SER A 47 2.42 1.00 -6.45
CA SER A 47 2.78 2.23 -7.17
C SER A 47 1.71 2.61 -8.22
N ARG A 48 1.30 1.65 -9.07
CA ARG A 48 0.21 1.87 -10.05
C ARG A 48 -1.11 2.24 -9.38
N TYR A 49 -1.47 1.54 -8.31
CA TYR A 49 -2.69 1.85 -7.54
C TYR A 49 -2.68 3.28 -7.00
N ARG A 50 -1.55 3.71 -6.39
CA ARG A 50 -1.40 5.08 -5.88
C ARG A 50 -1.46 6.12 -7.00
N GLY A 51 -0.81 5.87 -8.14
CA GLY A 51 -0.87 6.75 -9.31
C GLY A 51 -2.27 6.92 -9.86
N ALA A 52 -3.00 5.81 -10.08
CA ALA A 52 -4.38 5.85 -10.55
C ALA A 52 -5.31 6.60 -9.56
N ARG A 53 -5.12 6.38 -8.26
CA ARG A 53 -5.88 7.07 -7.22
C ARG A 53 -5.61 8.58 -7.19
N ALA A 54 -4.36 9.01 -7.39
CA ALA A 54 -4.00 10.42 -7.45
C ALA A 54 -4.66 11.13 -8.65
N ILE A 55 -4.64 10.51 -9.83
CA ILE A 55 -5.31 11.02 -11.03
C ILE A 55 -6.82 11.18 -10.80
N ALA A 56 -7.46 10.19 -10.17
CA ALA A 56 -8.88 10.24 -9.87
C ALA A 56 -9.23 11.36 -8.87
N SER A 57 -8.41 11.59 -7.84
CA SER A 57 -8.62 12.70 -6.90
C SER A 57 -8.43 14.07 -7.55
N ASP A 58 -7.46 14.20 -8.46
CA ASP A 58 -7.21 15.45 -9.20
C ASP A 58 -8.39 15.79 -10.13
N SER A 59 -8.87 14.78 -10.88
CA SER A 59 -10.04 14.93 -11.76
C SER A 59 -11.32 15.31 -11.00
N MET A 60 -11.49 14.80 -9.77
CA MET A 60 -12.64 15.14 -8.91
C MET A 60 -12.54 16.59 -8.40
N SER A 61 -11.31 17.08 -8.15
CA SER A 61 -11.06 18.43 -7.66
C SER A 61 -11.33 19.46 -8.76
N ASP A 62 -10.89 19.18 -9.99
CA ASP A 62 -11.11 20.03 -11.18
C ASP A 62 -12.60 20.15 -11.56
N GLN A 63 -13.41 19.11 -11.30
CA GLN A 63 -14.86 19.14 -11.51
C GLN A 63 -15.59 20.08 -10.55
N THR A 64 -15.02 20.34 -9.36
CA THR A 64 -15.66 21.15 -8.31
C THR A 64 -15.44 22.65 -8.50
N ASP A 65 -14.39 23.03 -9.24
CA ASP A 65 -14.03 24.43 -9.54
C ASP A 65 -14.61 24.94 -10.87
N ARG A 66 -15.37 24.14 -11.63
CA ARG A 66 -16.02 24.64 -12.85
C ARG A 66 -17.15 25.61 -12.49
N PRO A 67 -17.04 26.93 -12.82
CA PRO A 67 -18.17 27.82 -12.67
C PRO A 67 -19.29 27.32 -13.58
N SER A 68 -20.49 27.19 -13.00
CA SER A 68 -21.71 26.87 -13.74
C SER A 68 -21.97 27.99 -14.73
N ALA A 69 -21.46 27.83 -15.96
CA ALA A 69 -21.74 28.74 -17.06
C ALA A 69 -23.24 28.67 -17.35
N SER A 70 -23.96 29.63 -16.79
CA SER A 70 -25.34 29.95 -17.07
C SER A 70 -25.51 30.06 -18.58
N ARG A 71 -26.15 29.05 -19.16
CA ARG A 71 -26.88 29.16 -20.43
C ARG A 71 -27.70 30.43 -20.37
N HIS A 72 -27.45 31.41 -21.23
CA HIS A 72 -28.46 32.32 -21.78
C HIS A 72 -27.83 32.97 -23.02
N SER A 73 -28.03 32.30 -24.16
CA SER A 73 -27.83 32.87 -25.49
C SER A 73 -29.19 33.30 -26.02
N ALA A 74 -29.36 34.57 -26.36
CA ALA A 74 -30.16 35.00 -27.52
C ALA A 74 -29.91 36.49 -27.82
N PRO A 75 -29.45 36.84 -29.03
CA PRO A 75 -29.46 38.21 -29.52
C PRO A 75 -30.84 38.58 -30.09
N ARG A 76 -31.23 39.85 -29.96
CA ARG A 76 -32.26 40.49 -30.78
C ARG A 76 -31.69 41.77 -31.36
#